data_AF-A0A0C9TFJ8-F1
#
_entry.id   AF-A0A0C9TFJ8-F1
#
_cell.length_a   1.000
_cell.length_b   1.000
_cell.length_c   1.000
_cell.angle_alpha   90.00
_cell.angle_beta   90.00
_cell.angle_gamma   90.00
#
_symmetry.space_group_name_H-M   'P 1'
#
loop_
_entity.id
_entity.type
_entity.pdbx_description
1 polymer ?
#
loop_
_entity_poly.entity_id
_entity_poly.type
_entity_poly.pdbx_seq_one_letter_code
_entity_poly.pdbx_strand_id
1 'polypeptide(L)'
;LKFWIDKANAAAGRKVLTKVGRVDDLRRKLAAHYGLDLSTPVVSNVPAAIGPASTLDIQNRQWDYLCDLGNEWDECATTGRPFLLCQPSSAQSDSLLRLLEEAVASLDIAPSPFLTPVAFTPSTLAPIPTNDTIQALRVAAHAGDHDACASLKHLYRMLVPEGLLSDSTATATTTSWLPSARTITTTPATMTPSTMTLSTMPTTLPLVTAPTQLVSEDQAILQACQAEFDALSRASSLREVIEQVEEGHVQQIRDRYGPRKGRRPHPLWENVKVTVNRRERLYAQLMHEFAGDKVCFFDFFTRQPQDESGSSKGKRKVVEAIPRRDKDLRGERLRDVYRDDEGGFSEVKWQDRWGLMNSWEVWRAMGMERID
;
A
#
# COMPACT_ATOMS: atom_id res chain seq x y z
N LEU A 1 -2.07 11.75 -2.09
CA LEU A 1 -2.21 13.24 -2.06
C LEU A 1 -3.62 13.71 -2.41
N LYS A 2 -4.16 13.39 -3.61
CA LYS A 2 -5.53 13.79 -4.00
C LYS A 2 -6.59 13.32 -2.99
N PHE A 3 -6.50 12.07 -2.55
CA PHE A 3 -7.35 11.49 -1.49
C PHE A 3 -7.37 12.35 -0.21
N TRP A 4 -6.20 12.71 0.33
CA TRP A 4 -6.10 13.54 1.54
C TRP A 4 -6.62 14.97 1.34
N ILE A 5 -6.42 15.56 0.16
CA ILE A 5 -7.03 16.85 -0.20
C ILE A 5 -8.56 16.75 -0.20
N ASP A 6 -9.11 15.64 -0.68
CA ASP A 6 -10.56 15.39 -0.65
C ASP A 6 -11.09 15.24 0.76
N LYS A 7 -10.41 14.47 1.62
CA LYS A 7 -10.78 14.35 3.03
C LYS A 7 -10.75 15.70 3.75
N ALA A 8 -9.70 16.50 3.56
CA ALA A 8 -9.61 17.84 4.15
C ALA A 8 -10.76 18.75 3.68
N ASN A 9 -11.10 18.72 2.40
CA ASN A 9 -12.21 19.51 1.85
C ASN A 9 -13.58 19.02 2.36
N ALA A 10 -13.77 17.71 2.48
CA ALA A 10 -15.00 17.12 3.00
C ALA A 10 -15.20 17.48 4.48
N ALA A 11 -14.16 17.33 5.30
CA ALA A 11 -14.19 17.70 6.72
C ALA A 11 -14.49 19.20 6.94
N ALA A 12 -13.98 20.07 6.07
CA ALA A 12 -14.28 21.50 6.12
C ALA A 12 -15.67 21.88 5.59
N GLY A 13 -16.40 20.95 4.97
CA GLY A 13 -17.67 21.22 4.27
C GLY A 13 -17.56 22.16 3.07
N ARG A 14 -16.33 22.49 2.63
CA ARG A 14 -16.06 23.41 1.53
C ARG A 14 -14.70 23.13 0.91
N LYS A 15 -14.47 23.65 -0.30
CA LYS A 15 -13.20 23.50 -1.01
C LYS A 15 -12.13 24.44 -0.44
N VAL A 16 -11.33 23.96 0.50
CA VAL A 16 -10.21 24.67 1.13
C VAL A 16 -8.90 24.46 0.37
N LEU A 17 -8.70 23.28 -0.22
CA LEU A 17 -7.48 22.89 -0.92
C LEU A 17 -7.76 22.54 -2.39
N THR A 18 -6.92 23.07 -3.30
CA THR A 18 -6.98 22.80 -4.74
C THR A 18 -6.27 21.48 -5.07
N LYS A 19 -6.84 20.66 -5.98
CA LYS A 19 -6.21 19.42 -6.47
C LYS A 19 -5.19 19.62 -7.59
N VAL A 20 -5.01 20.85 -8.06
CA VAL A 20 -4.18 21.21 -9.22
C VAL A 20 -3.01 22.05 -8.74
N GLY A 21 -1.82 21.78 -9.28
CA GLY A 21 -0.57 22.47 -8.92
C GLY A 21 0.62 21.52 -8.92
N ARG A 22 1.81 22.06 -8.63
CA ARG A 22 3.01 21.24 -8.42
C ARG A 22 2.84 20.40 -7.16
N VAL A 23 3.40 19.18 -7.17
CA VAL A 23 3.24 18.22 -6.07
C VAL A 23 3.75 18.79 -4.75
N ASP A 24 4.86 19.52 -4.75
CA ASP A 24 5.45 20.08 -3.53
C ASP A 24 4.62 21.23 -2.95
N ASP A 25 3.98 22.04 -3.79
CA ASP A 25 3.04 23.08 -3.35
C ASP A 25 1.81 22.44 -2.70
N LEU A 26 1.30 21.36 -3.31
CA LEU A 26 0.18 20.61 -2.76
C LEU A 26 0.53 19.96 -1.42
N ARG A 27 1.73 19.38 -1.28
CA ARG A 27 2.24 18.84 -0.01
C ARG A 27 2.35 19.92 1.05
N ARG A 28 2.94 21.08 0.73
CA ARG A 28 3.08 22.21 1.67
C ARG A 28 1.72 22.74 2.14
N LYS A 29 0.77 22.92 1.22
CA LYS A 29 -0.59 23.37 1.55
C LYS A 29 -1.34 22.36 2.42
N LEU A 30 -1.19 21.07 2.13
CA LEU A 30 -1.81 20.00 2.91
C LEU A 30 -1.19 19.93 4.31
N ALA A 31 0.15 20.01 4.42
CA ALA A 31 0.83 20.04 5.70
C ALA A 31 0.42 21.24 6.55
N ALA A 32 0.37 22.43 5.95
CA ALA A 32 -0.12 23.64 6.62
C ALA A 32 -1.57 23.49 7.12
N HIS A 33 -2.45 22.83 6.36
CA HIS A 33 -3.83 22.56 6.78
C HIS A 33 -3.90 21.66 8.02
N TYR A 34 -3.01 20.69 8.14
CA TYR A 34 -2.94 19.78 9.29
C TYR A 34 -1.98 20.26 10.39
N GLY A 35 -1.39 21.46 10.27
CA GLY A 35 -0.40 21.96 11.23
C GLY A 35 0.90 21.16 11.28
N LEU A 36 1.24 20.44 10.20
CA LEU A 36 2.47 19.65 10.09
C LEU A 36 3.62 20.54 9.61
N ASP A 37 4.71 20.58 10.38
CA ASP A 37 5.94 21.25 9.97
C ASP A 37 6.77 20.31 9.06
N LEU A 38 6.96 20.72 7.81
CA LEU A 38 7.81 19.99 6.86
C LEU A 38 9.27 20.45 6.87
N SER A 39 9.59 21.52 7.61
CA SER A 39 10.93 22.08 7.69
C SER A 39 11.82 21.31 8.67
N THR A 40 11.23 20.59 9.63
CA THR A 40 11.96 19.68 10.49
C THR A 40 12.44 18.48 9.68
N PRO A 41 13.76 18.31 9.47
CA PRO A 41 14.28 17.11 8.83
C PRO A 41 13.83 15.91 9.67
N VAL A 42 13.33 14.87 9.01
CA VAL A 42 13.06 13.59 9.67
C VAL A 42 14.41 13.02 10.07
N VAL A 43 14.86 13.32 11.28
CA VAL A 43 16.07 12.74 11.86
C VAL A 43 15.74 11.30 12.20
N SER A 44 15.82 10.42 11.20
CA SER A 44 15.72 8.99 11.43
C SER A 44 17.06 8.53 12.00
N ASN A 45 17.17 8.52 13.33
CA ASN A 45 18.31 7.95 14.04
C ASN A 45 18.33 6.41 13.98
N VAL A 46 17.36 5.80 13.28
CA VAL A 46 17.31 4.36 13.06
C VAL A 46 18.14 4.08 11.81
N PRO A 47 19.22 3.28 11.88
CA PRO A 47 19.92 2.81 10.71
C PRO A 47 18.89 2.25 9.74
N ALA A 48 18.85 2.78 8.52
CA ALA A 48 17.90 2.30 7.51
C ALA A 48 18.13 0.80 7.34
N ALA A 49 17.27 0.00 7.97
CA ALA A 49 17.29 -1.44 7.78
C ALA A 49 17.12 -1.64 6.28
N ILE A 50 18.13 -2.25 5.65
CA ILE A 50 18.09 -2.60 4.24
C ILE A 50 17.07 -3.74 4.14
N GLY A 51 15.81 -3.36 4.14
CA GLY A 51 14.70 -4.26 3.88
C GLY A 51 14.75 -4.71 2.42
N PRO A 52 14.02 -5.79 2.08
CA PRO A 52 13.85 -6.18 0.70
C PRO A 52 13.37 -4.97 -0.11
N ALA A 53 13.91 -4.80 -1.32
CA ALA A 53 13.57 -3.68 -2.19
C ALA A 53 12.04 -3.57 -2.32
N SER A 54 11.48 -2.43 -1.90
CA SER A 54 10.04 -2.19 -1.96
C SER A 54 9.60 -2.13 -3.42
N THR A 55 8.93 -3.18 -3.89
CA THR A 55 8.36 -3.23 -5.24
C THR A 55 7.20 -2.23 -5.36
N LEU A 56 6.88 -1.80 -6.58
CA LEU A 56 5.78 -0.87 -6.82
C LEU A 56 4.44 -1.40 -6.25
N ASP A 57 4.23 -2.72 -6.29
CA ASP A 57 3.05 -3.36 -5.74
C ASP A 57 2.97 -3.23 -4.20
N ILE A 58 4.11 -3.36 -3.52
CA ILE A 58 4.20 -3.14 -2.06
C ILE A 58 3.87 -1.68 -1.75
N GLN A 59 4.43 -0.74 -2.51
CA GLN A 59 4.14 0.68 -2.33
C GLN A 59 2.65 1.00 -2.54
N ASN A 60 2.04 0.43 -3.58
CA ASN A 60 0.61 0.60 -3.84
C ASN A 60 -0.23 0.05 -2.68
N ARG A 61 0.06 -1.17 -2.22
CA ARG A 61 -0.63 -1.76 -1.06
C ARG A 61 -0.45 -0.94 0.21
N GLN A 62 0.74 -0.40 0.44
CA GLN A 62 1.01 0.50 1.57
C GLN A 62 0.17 1.78 1.46
N TRP A 63 0.03 2.34 0.25
CA TRP A 63 -0.82 3.51 0.03
C TRP A 63 -2.31 3.21 0.18
N ASP A 64 -2.79 2.07 -0.31
CA ASP A 64 -4.17 1.64 -0.15
C ASP A 64 -4.49 1.47 1.34
N TYR A 65 -3.62 0.77 2.08
CA TYR A 65 -3.74 0.61 3.53
C TYR A 65 -3.77 1.96 4.27
N LEU A 66 -2.93 2.93 3.87
CA LEU A 66 -2.97 4.27 4.46
C LEU A 66 -4.26 5.03 4.14
N CYS A 67 -4.90 4.77 2.99
CA CYS A 67 -6.20 5.35 2.66
C CYS A 67 -7.31 4.73 3.50
N ASP A 68 -7.28 3.40 3.68
CA ASP A 68 -8.22 2.67 4.54
C ASP A 68 -8.11 3.15 6.00
N LEU A 69 -6.88 3.30 6.50
CA LEU A 69 -6.60 3.85 7.82
C LEU A 69 -7.15 5.29 7.98
N GLY A 70 -7.07 6.10 6.92
CA GLY A 70 -7.66 7.43 6.88
C GLY A 70 -9.19 7.41 6.91
N ASN A 71 -9.83 6.36 6.38
CA ASN A 71 -11.28 6.17 6.48
C ASN A 71 -11.69 5.69 7.88
N GLU A 72 -10.96 4.75 8.47
CA GLU A 72 -11.18 4.27 9.84
C GLU A 72 -11.06 5.42 10.84
N TRP A 73 -10.05 6.29 10.70
CA TRP A 73 -9.90 7.47 11.54
C TRP A 73 -11.10 8.43 11.45
N ASP A 74 -11.62 8.65 10.24
CA ASP A 74 -12.78 9.52 9.99
C ASP A 74 -14.07 8.93 10.61
N GLU A 75 -14.24 7.61 10.53
CA GLU A 75 -15.32 6.88 11.20
C GLU A 75 -15.21 6.98 12.73
N CYS A 76 -14.01 6.77 13.29
CA CYS A 76 -13.76 6.94 14.72
C CYS A 76 -14.08 8.37 15.17
N ALA A 77 -13.63 9.38 14.43
CA ALA A 77 -13.87 10.78 14.73
C ALA A 77 -15.36 11.14 14.70
N THR A 78 -16.11 10.65 13.70
CA THR A 78 -17.56 10.92 13.57
C THR A 78 -18.39 10.20 14.63
N THR A 79 -17.95 9.01 15.07
CA THR A 79 -18.62 8.24 16.14
C THR A 79 -18.16 8.60 17.55
N GLY A 80 -17.18 9.50 17.69
CA GLY A 80 -16.59 9.86 18.98
C GLY A 80 -15.76 8.73 19.63
N ARG A 81 -15.36 7.72 18.85
CA ARG A 81 -14.52 6.61 19.31
C ARG A 81 -13.03 6.95 19.20
N PRO A 82 -12.18 6.48 20.13
CA PRO A 82 -10.74 6.64 19.99
C PRO A 82 -10.23 5.82 18.79
N PHE A 83 -9.37 6.44 17.97
CA PHE A 83 -8.68 5.77 16.87
C PHE A 83 -7.39 5.11 17.38
N LEU A 84 -7.19 3.82 17.09
CA LEU A 84 -6.02 3.05 17.52
C LEU A 84 -5.20 2.61 16.30
N LEU A 85 -4.00 3.18 16.13
CA LEU A 85 -3.13 2.89 14.98
C LEU A 85 -2.72 1.40 14.88
N CYS A 86 -2.56 0.75 16.04
CA CYS A 86 -2.39 -0.68 16.12
C CYS A 86 -3.58 -1.21 16.91
N GLN A 87 -4.48 -1.92 16.22
CA GLN A 87 -5.45 -2.73 16.94
C GLN A 87 -4.65 -3.76 17.75
N PRO A 88 -4.86 -3.84 19.07
CA PRO A 88 -4.23 -4.92 19.84
C PRO A 88 -4.66 -6.23 19.17
N SER A 89 -3.68 -7.06 18.77
CA SER A 89 -4.03 -8.32 18.12
C SER A 89 -4.99 -9.08 19.06
N SER A 90 -6.03 -9.74 18.54
CA SER A 90 -7.05 -10.38 19.38
C SER A 90 -6.44 -11.29 20.45
N ALA A 91 -5.36 -12.00 20.11
CA ALA A 91 -4.61 -12.83 21.05
C ALA A 91 -3.90 -12.01 22.15
N GLN A 92 -3.38 -10.82 21.80
CA GLN A 92 -2.73 -9.93 22.76
C GLN A 92 -3.75 -9.18 23.62
N SER A 93 -4.90 -8.76 23.07
CA SER A 93 -5.98 -8.16 23.86
C SER A 93 -6.55 -9.16 24.86
N ASP A 94 -6.75 -10.42 24.45
CA ASP A 94 -7.25 -11.47 25.35
C ASP A 94 -6.24 -11.78 26.46
N SER A 95 -4.94 -11.84 26.12
CA SER A 95 -3.88 -12.04 27.11
C SER A 95 -3.77 -10.85 28.07
N LEU A 96 -3.87 -9.62 27.58
CA LEU A 96 -3.81 -8.39 28.38
C LEU A 96 -5.02 -8.28 29.30
N LEU A 97 -6.22 -8.55 28.78
CA LEU A 97 -7.46 -8.55 29.54
C LEU A 97 -7.42 -9.60 30.64
N ARG A 98 -7.02 -10.85 30.35
CA ARG A 98 -6.88 -11.89 31.39
C ARG A 98 -5.86 -11.50 32.46
N LEU A 99 -4.75 -10.89 32.06
CA LEU A 99 -3.72 -10.44 33.01
C LEU A 99 -4.23 -9.30 33.91
N LEU A 100 -4.99 -8.36 33.34
CA LEU A 100 -5.64 -7.26 34.05
C LEU A 100 -6.74 -7.76 34.99
N GLU A 101 -7.60 -8.67 34.52
CA GLU A 101 -8.64 -9.33 35.33
C GLU A 101 -8.01 -10.04 36.53
N GLU A 102 -6.94 -10.81 36.30
CA GLU A 102 -6.23 -11.52 37.36
C GLU A 102 -5.57 -10.55 38.35
N ALA A 103 -4.94 -9.48 37.85
CA ALA A 103 -4.33 -8.46 38.69
C ALA A 103 -5.38 -7.75 39.55
N VAL A 104 -6.51 -7.32 38.96
CA VAL A 104 -7.58 -6.64 39.69
C VAL A 104 -8.25 -7.58 40.70
N ALA A 105 -8.56 -8.83 40.31
CA ALA A 105 -9.15 -9.82 41.22
C ALA A 105 -8.23 -10.13 42.42
N SER A 106 -6.92 -10.12 42.20
CA SER A 106 -5.95 -10.33 43.28
C SER A 106 -5.87 -9.17 44.29
N LEU A 107 -6.32 -7.97 43.91
CA LEU A 107 -6.37 -6.80 44.80
C LEU A 107 -7.58 -6.81 45.74
N ASP A 108 -8.69 -7.46 45.35
CA ASP A 108 -9.92 -7.48 46.14
C ASP A 108 -9.90 -8.51 47.30
N ILE A 109 -8.89 -9.39 47.34
CA ILE A 109 -8.76 -10.44 48.38
C ILE A 109 -8.07 -9.89 49.66
N ALA A 110 -7.40 -8.75 49.59
CA ALA A 110 -6.76 -8.13 50.75
C ALA A 110 -7.72 -7.15 51.43
N PRO A 111 -8.22 -7.43 52.64
CA PRO A 111 -9.00 -6.46 53.41
C PRO A 111 -8.07 -5.31 53.81
N SER A 112 -8.08 -4.22 53.03
CA SER A 112 -7.36 -2.99 53.34
C SER A 112 -8.14 -2.21 54.41
N PRO A 113 -7.63 -2.08 55.65
CA PRO A 113 -8.30 -1.29 56.67
C PRO A 113 -7.99 0.19 56.43
N PHE A 114 -9.02 0.97 56.14
CA PHE A 114 -9.06 2.44 56.13
C PHE A 114 -8.09 3.13 55.17
N LEU A 115 -8.61 3.98 54.26
CA LEU A 115 -8.22 5.38 54.13
C LEU A 115 -8.97 6.09 52.99
N THR A 116 -9.06 7.41 53.17
CA THR A 116 -9.85 8.39 52.41
C THR A 116 -9.46 8.54 50.94
N PRO A 117 -10.40 8.92 50.05
CA PRO A 117 -10.13 9.08 48.63
C PRO A 117 -9.22 10.29 48.37
N VAL A 118 -8.03 10.06 47.81
CA VAL A 118 -7.21 11.13 47.24
C VAL A 118 -7.68 11.36 45.80
N ALA A 119 -8.03 12.60 45.47
CA ALA A 119 -8.49 12.97 44.15
C ALA A 119 -7.34 12.86 43.13
N PHE A 120 -7.45 11.89 42.22
CA PHE A 120 -6.51 11.70 41.12
C PHE A 120 -6.81 12.70 40.00
N THR A 121 -5.77 13.36 39.49
CA THR A 121 -5.86 14.11 38.23
C THR A 121 -5.16 13.27 37.15
N PRO A 122 -5.88 12.75 36.14
CA PRO A 122 -5.26 11.93 35.11
C PRO A 122 -4.46 12.86 34.19
N SER A 123 -3.15 12.89 34.41
CA SER A 123 -2.25 13.71 33.61
C SER A 123 -1.61 12.86 32.51
N THR A 124 -1.89 13.25 31.27
CA THR A 124 -1.22 12.87 30.01
C THR A 124 -1.39 11.42 29.54
N LEU A 125 -2.17 11.24 28.47
CA LEU A 125 -2.35 10.00 27.70
C LEU A 125 -0.99 9.36 27.35
N ALA A 126 -0.63 8.33 28.11
CA ALA A 126 0.51 7.46 27.83
C ALA A 126 0.12 6.34 26.84
N PRO A 127 1.08 5.65 26.20
CA PRO A 127 0.83 4.58 25.24
C PRO A 127 0.03 3.43 25.88
N ILE A 128 -0.61 2.61 25.03
CA ILE A 128 -1.22 1.33 25.43
C ILE A 128 -0.19 0.56 26.27
N PRO A 129 -0.51 0.18 27.52
CA PRO A 129 0.45 -0.47 28.41
C PRO A 129 0.87 -1.83 27.85
N THR A 130 2.17 -2.12 27.89
CA THR A 130 2.72 -3.44 27.54
C THR A 130 2.44 -4.46 28.65
N ASN A 131 2.53 -5.76 28.34
CA ASN A 131 2.44 -6.84 29.35
C ASN A 131 3.39 -6.61 30.53
N ASP A 132 4.61 -6.15 30.25
CA ASP A 132 5.62 -5.85 31.28
C ASP A 132 5.21 -4.68 32.17
N THR A 133 4.53 -3.68 31.59
CA THR A 133 4.00 -2.54 32.35
C THR A 133 2.92 -3.00 33.33
N ILE A 134 2.01 -3.87 32.90
CA ILE A 134 0.95 -4.40 33.76
C ILE A 134 1.53 -5.31 34.84
N GLN A 135 2.53 -6.13 34.52
CA GLN A 135 3.22 -6.93 35.54
C GLN A 135 3.96 -6.06 36.57
N ALA A 136 4.65 -5.01 36.12
CA ALA A 136 5.30 -4.07 37.03
C ALA A 136 4.29 -3.37 37.95
N LEU A 137 3.16 -2.92 37.40
CA LEU A 137 2.06 -2.34 38.17
C LEU A 137 1.46 -3.35 39.16
N ARG A 138 1.31 -4.62 38.76
CA ARG A 138 0.81 -5.70 39.63
C ARG A 138 1.76 -5.94 40.81
N VAL A 139 3.07 -6.01 40.55
CA VAL A 139 4.09 -6.18 41.61
C VAL A 139 4.09 -4.98 42.57
N ALA A 140 4.05 -3.76 42.06
CA ALA A 140 3.98 -2.55 42.88
C ALA A 140 2.69 -2.50 43.72
N ALA A 141 1.55 -2.84 43.12
CA ALA A 141 0.26 -2.89 43.81
C ALA A 141 0.26 -3.94 44.95
N HIS A 142 0.86 -5.12 44.73
CA HIS A 142 1.06 -6.12 45.79
C HIS A 142 2.01 -5.66 46.90
N ALA A 143 2.95 -4.77 46.60
CA ALA A 143 3.81 -4.12 47.59
C ALA A 143 3.10 -2.99 48.37
N GLY A 144 1.83 -2.70 48.07
CA GLY A 144 1.04 -1.66 48.73
C GLY A 144 1.06 -0.30 48.04
N ASP A 145 1.56 -0.20 46.80
CA ASP A 145 1.51 1.05 46.03
C ASP A 145 0.07 1.36 45.58
N HIS A 146 -0.51 2.41 46.17
CA HIS A 146 -1.87 2.85 45.88
C HIS A 146 -2.05 3.42 44.47
N ASP A 147 -1.02 4.06 43.91
CA ASP A 147 -1.08 4.67 42.58
C ASP A 147 -1.05 3.57 41.51
N ALA A 148 -0.28 2.50 41.75
CA ALA A 148 -0.30 1.31 40.91
C ALA A 148 -1.68 0.62 40.95
N CYS A 149 -2.32 0.52 42.12
CA CYS A 149 -3.68 -0.01 42.25
C CYS A 149 -4.70 0.83 41.47
N ALA A 150 -4.64 2.16 41.61
CA ALA A 150 -5.55 3.08 40.91
C ALA A 150 -5.37 3.02 39.39
N SER A 151 -4.12 2.91 38.93
CA SER A 151 -3.77 2.78 37.51
C SER A 151 -4.28 1.48 36.91
N LEU A 152 -4.15 0.34 37.60
CA LEU A 152 -4.70 -0.95 37.17
C LEU A 152 -6.22 -0.91 37.06
N LYS A 153 -6.92 -0.34 38.04
CA LYS A 153 -8.38 -0.19 38.02
C LYS A 153 -8.85 0.74 36.90
N HIS A 154 -8.10 1.81 36.63
CA HIS A 154 -8.40 2.73 35.54
C HIS A 154 -8.20 2.08 34.17
N LEU A 155 -7.08 1.37 33.97
CA LEU A 155 -6.79 0.61 32.75
C LEU A 155 -7.86 -0.45 32.47
N TYR A 156 -8.30 -1.16 33.51
CA TYR A 156 -9.38 -2.14 33.41
C TYR A 156 -10.69 -1.51 32.90
N ARG A 157 -11.10 -0.36 33.47
CA ARG A 157 -12.32 0.35 33.03
C ARG A 157 -12.22 0.91 31.61
N MET A 158 -11.02 1.28 31.14
CA MET A 158 -10.84 1.73 29.76
C MET A 158 -10.95 0.57 28.75
N LEU A 159 -10.48 -0.62 29.13
CA LEU A 159 -10.40 -1.79 28.24
C LEU A 159 -11.68 -2.64 28.24
N VAL A 160 -12.47 -2.58 29.32
CA VAL A 160 -13.76 -3.28 29.42
C VAL A 160 -14.88 -2.23 29.38
N PRO A 161 -15.57 -2.04 28.24
CA PRO A 161 -16.70 -1.12 28.16
C PRO A 161 -17.80 -1.53 29.13
N GLU A 162 -18.30 -0.59 29.94
CA GLU A 162 -19.34 -0.82 30.96
C GLU A 162 -20.65 -1.47 30.42
N GLY A 163 -20.84 -1.48 29.10
CA GLY A 163 -22.04 -2.06 28.45
C GLY A 163 -22.10 -3.59 28.36
N LEU A 164 -21.07 -4.34 28.77
CA LEU A 164 -21.06 -5.82 28.70
C LEU A 164 -21.25 -6.52 30.06
N LEU A 165 -21.41 -5.78 31.17
CA LEU A 165 -21.57 -6.34 32.52
C LEU A 165 -23.00 -6.28 33.07
N SER A 166 -24.00 -5.89 32.27
CA SER A 166 -25.40 -5.90 32.71
C SER A 166 -26.12 -7.20 32.34
N ASP A 167 -26.75 -7.79 33.37
CA ASP A 167 -27.73 -8.88 33.35
C ASP A 167 -27.20 -10.31 33.42
N SER A 168 -26.42 -10.61 34.46
CA SER A 168 -26.39 -11.96 35.02
C SER A 168 -26.81 -11.95 36.48
N THR A 169 -28.12 -11.81 36.71
CA THR A 169 -28.78 -12.03 38.01
C THR A 169 -28.72 -13.52 38.34
N ALA A 170 -27.57 -13.99 38.86
CA ALA A 170 -27.42 -15.35 39.35
C ALA A 170 -27.68 -15.41 40.86
N THR A 171 -28.71 -16.16 41.21
CA THR A 171 -29.17 -16.51 42.53
C THR A 171 -28.04 -17.09 43.38
N ALA A 172 -27.82 -16.51 44.57
CA ALA A 172 -26.87 -17.00 45.55
C ALA A 172 -27.21 -18.43 46.00
N THR A 173 -26.28 -19.37 45.80
CA THR A 173 -26.24 -20.61 46.58
C THR A 173 -24.89 -20.73 47.24
N THR A 174 -24.88 -20.46 48.54
CA THR A 174 -23.75 -20.57 49.45
C THR A 174 -23.31 -22.02 49.54
N THR A 175 -22.08 -22.35 49.17
CA THR A 175 -21.43 -23.60 49.57
C THR A 175 -20.01 -23.28 50.00
N SER A 176 -19.81 -23.20 51.32
CA SER A 176 -18.52 -22.96 51.95
C SER A 176 -17.63 -24.18 51.81
N TRP A 177 -16.46 -24.03 51.19
CA TRP A 177 -15.37 -24.99 51.28
C TRP A 177 -14.16 -24.30 51.90
N LEU A 178 -13.78 -24.74 53.10
CA LEU A 178 -12.56 -24.36 53.80
C LEU A 178 -11.33 -24.98 53.10
N PRO A 179 -10.24 -24.25 52.88
CA PRO A 179 -8.95 -24.85 52.57
C PRO A 179 -8.23 -25.25 53.85
N SER A 180 -7.87 -26.52 53.94
CA SER A 180 -7.07 -27.11 55.01
C SER A 180 -5.59 -26.71 54.84
N ALA A 181 -5.04 -26.06 55.85
CA ALA A 181 -3.62 -25.70 55.92
C ALA A 181 -2.76 -26.97 56.11
N ARG A 182 -1.79 -27.19 55.21
CA ARG A 182 -0.69 -28.14 55.43
C ARG A 182 0.63 -27.39 55.54
N THR A 183 1.15 -27.40 56.76
CA THR A 183 2.49 -27.01 57.15
C THR A 183 3.50 -27.98 56.54
N ILE A 184 4.53 -27.51 55.84
CA ILE A 184 5.73 -28.30 55.57
C ILE A 184 6.95 -27.45 55.95
N THR A 185 7.68 -27.99 56.91
CA THR A 185 8.85 -27.45 57.59
C THR A 185 10.11 -27.63 56.73
N THR A 186 10.96 -26.61 56.76
CA THR A 186 12.32 -26.52 56.17
C THR A 186 13.34 -27.41 56.89
N THR A 187 14.35 -27.89 56.15
CA THR A 187 15.74 -27.98 56.67
C THR A 187 16.77 -28.08 55.53
N PRO A 188 17.97 -27.51 55.69
CA PRO A 188 19.00 -27.44 54.65
C PRO A 188 20.09 -28.51 54.83
N ALA A 189 20.85 -28.80 53.77
CA ALA A 189 22.10 -29.55 53.87
C ALA A 189 23.16 -29.03 52.89
N THR A 190 24.40 -29.16 53.34
CA THR A 190 25.58 -28.36 53.01
C THR A 190 26.68 -29.25 52.43
N MET A 191 27.41 -28.73 51.43
CA MET A 191 28.82 -28.95 51.02
C MET A 191 29.36 -30.33 50.51
N THR A 192 29.88 -30.27 49.26
CA THR A 192 31.25 -30.66 48.77
C THR A 192 31.59 -32.15 48.46
N PRO A 193 32.76 -32.46 47.85
CA PRO A 193 33.07 -32.34 46.41
C PRO A 193 33.65 -33.66 45.83
N SER A 194 33.80 -33.81 44.51
CA SER A 194 34.80 -34.74 43.95
C SER A 194 35.22 -34.44 42.52
N THR A 195 36.53 -34.29 42.40
CA THR A 195 37.44 -34.27 41.26
C THR A 195 37.46 -35.62 40.52
N MET A 196 37.66 -35.62 39.19
CA MET A 196 38.66 -36.45 38.47
C MET A 196 38.55 -36.33 36.93
N THR A 197 39.64 -35.81 36.35
CA THR A 197 40.36 -36.22 35.11
C THR A 197 39.70 -36.24 33.71
N LEU A 198 40.16 -35.28 32.90
CA LEU A 198 40.88 -35.43 31.60
C LEU A 198 40.51 -36.59 30.65
N SER A 199 40.09 -36.23 29.42
CA SER A 199 40.66 -36.84 28.22
C SER A 199 40.56 -35.89 27.01
N THR A 200 41.71 -35.69 26.38
CA THR A 200 42.00 -34.83 25.24
C THR A 200 42.01 -35.68 23.97
N MET A 201 41.29 -35.29 22.91
CA MET A 201 41.57 -35.72 21.54
C MET A 201 41.23 -34.58 20.54
N PRO A 202 41.96 -34.49 19.41
CA PRO A 202 42.01 -33.29 18.59
C PRO A 202 40.98 -33.28 17.44
N THR A 203 40.49 -32.06 17.21
CA THR A 203 40.18 -31.41 15.93
C THR A 203 40.47 -32.18 14.64
N THR A 204 39.39 -32.50 13.90
CA THR A 204 39.37 -32.42 12.43
C THR A 204 37.98 -31.95 11.99
N LEU A 205 37.88 -30.70 11.54
CA LEU A 205 36.67 -30.11 10.95
C LEU A 205 36.50 -30.61 9.51
N PRO A 206 35.35 -31.18 9.12
CA PRO A 206 34.96 -31.17 7.72
C PRO A 206 34.43 -29.77 7.37
N LEU A 207 34.97 -29.25 6.27
CA LEU A 207 34.54 -28.05 5.57
C LEU A 207 33.01 -28.05 5.42
N VAL A 208 32.34 -27.19 6.19
CA VAL A 208 30.92 -26.87 6.02
C VAL A 208 30.81 -26.10 4.72
N THR A 209 30.47 -26.81 3.65
CA THR A 209 29.98 -26.19 2.42
C THR A 209 28.76 -25.37 2.81
N ALA A 210 28.85 -24.05 2.57
CA ALA A 210 27.75 -23.13 2.84
C ALA A 210 26.45 -23.66 2.22
N PRO A 211 25.32 -23.59 2.92
CA PRO A 211 24.04 -23.96 2.30
C PRO A 211 23.79 -22.98 1.16
N THR A 212 23.90 -23.48 -0.06
CA THR A 212 23.36 -22.82 -1.25
C THR A 212 21.91 -22.51 -0.91
N GLN A 213 21.60 -21.23 -0.69
CA GLN A 213 20.22 -20.80 -0.46
C GLN A 213 19.42 -21.25 -1.67
N LEU A 214 18.57 -22.26 -1.45
CA LEU A 214 17.47 -22.62 -2.33
C LEU A 214 16.58 -21.38 -2.38
N VAL A 215 16.90 -20.47 -3.30
CA VAL A 215 15.95 -19.46 -3.77
C VAL A 215 14.74 -20.28 -4.19
N SER A 216 13.65 -20.12 -3.44
CA SER A 216 12.40 -20.84 -3.67
C SER A 216 12.07 -20.74 -5.16
N GLU A 217 11.73 -21.86 -5.80
CA GLU A 217 11.43 -21.95 -7.23
C GLU A 217 10.39 -20.89 -7.66
N ASP A 218 9.44 -20.58 -6.77
CA ASP A 218 8.46 -19.52 -6.92
C ASP A 218 9.09 -18.11 -7.02
N GLN A 219 10.15 -17.84 -6.25
CA GLN A 219 10.88 -16.58 -6.31
C GLN A 219 11.64 -16.43 -7.64
N ALA A 220 12.20 -17.51 -8.18
CA ALA A 220 12.83 -17.50 -9.50
C ALA A 220 11.80 -17.25 -10.62
N ILE A 221 10.62 -17.87 -10.53
CA ILE A 221 9.52 -17.65 -11.47
C ILE A 221 9.03 -16.20 -11.42
N LEU A 222 8.85 -15.63 -10.22
CA LEU A 222 8.45 -14.24 -10.05
C LEU A 222 9.50 -13.27 -10.57
N GLN A 223 10.79 -13.52 -10.32
CA GLN A 223 11.89 -12.72 -10.87
C GLN A 223 11.94 -12.76 -12.40
N ALA A 224 11.72 -13.93 -13.01
CA ALA A 224 11.65 -14.06 -14.46
C ALA A 224 10.45 -13.26 -15.03
N CYS A 225 9.30 -13.32 -14.38
CA CYS A 225 8.13 -12.52 -14.77
C CYS A 225 8.39 -11.02 -14.66
N GLN A 226 9.05 -10.58 -13.58
CA GLN A 226 9.41 -9.19 -13.39
C GLN A 226 10.41 -8.72 -14.47
N ALA A 227 11.40 -9.55 -14.80
CA ALA A 227 12.37 -9.25 -15.84
C ALA A 227 11.72 -9.08 -17.23
N GLU A 228 10.71 -9.89 -17.57
CA GLU A 228 9.92 -9.75 -18.81
C GLU A 228 9.16 -8.41 -18.85
N PHE A 229 8.57 -8.00 -17.72
CA PHE A 229 7.88 -6.71 -17.63
C PHE A 229 8.84 -5.52 -17.66
N ASP A 230 10.00 -5.65 -17.02
CA ASP A 230 11.05 -4.64 -17.04
C ASP A 230 11.68 -4.53 -18.45
N ALA A 231 11.74 -5.62 -19.20
CA ALA A 231 12.16 -5.60 -20.61
C ALA A 231 11.16 -4.81 -21.48
N LEU A 232 9.85 -4.98 -21.27
CA LEU A 232 8.87 -4.11 -21.91
C LEU A 232 9.10 -2.65 -21.47
N SER A 233 9.12 -2.34 -20.18
CA SER A 233 9.15 -0.95 -19.68
C SER A 233 10.40 -0.17 -20.11
N ARG A 234 11.52 -0.85 -20.37
CA ARG A 234 12.80 -0.25 -20.81
C ARG A 234 12.82 0.36 -22.20
N ALA A 235 11.85 0.05 -23.07
CA ALA A 235 11.85 0.60 -24.43
C ALA A 235 11.72 2.13 -24.41
N SER A 236 12.80 2.81 -24.81
CA SER A 236 13.00 4.25 -24.74
C SER A 236 12.66 4.98 -26.06
N SER A 237 12.90 4.32 -27.21
CA SER A 237 12.66 4.88 -28.56
C SER A 237 11.53 4.20 -29.34
N LEU A 238 10.88 4.94 -30.26
CA LEU A 238 9.74 4.43 -31.05
C LEU A 238 10.13 3.18 -31.84
N ARG A 239 11.38 3.14 -32.29
CA ARG A 239 12.02 2.02 -32.97
C ARG A 239 12.06 0.76 -32.10
N GLU A 240 12.56 0.86 -30.86
CA GLU A 240 12.59 -0.28 -29.92
C GLU A 240 11.19 -0.84 -29.64
N VAL A 241 10.16 0.02 -29.61
CA VAL A 241 8.79 -0.44 -29.39
C VAL A 241 8.26 -1.27 -30.57
N ILE A 242 8.54 -0.83 -31.80
CA ILE A 242 8.17 -1.57 -33.00
C ILE A 242 8.91 -2.90 -33.04
N GLU A 243 10.22 -2.88 -32.79
CA GLU A 243 11.08 -4.08 -32.76
C GLU A 243 10.56 -5.12 -31.76
N GLN A 244 10.20 -4.70 -30.54
CA GLN A 244 9.62 -5.60 -29.54
C GLN A 244 8.27 -6.21 -29.95
N VAL A 245 7.49 -5.54 -30.79
CA VAL A 245 6.24 -6.11 -31.31
C VAL A 245 6.55 -7.13 -32.41
N GLU A 246 7.50 -6.82 -33.29
CA GLU A 246 7.93 -7.70 -34.39
C GLU A 246 8.62 -8.98 -33.92
N GLU A 247 9.45 -8.87 -32.88
CA GLU A 247 10.09 -10.01 -32.21
C GLU A 247 9.08 -10.89 -31.45
N GLY A 248 7.81 -10.46 -31.35
CA GLY A 248 6.75 -11.22 -30.71
C GLY A 248 6.71 -11.11 -29.19
N HIS A 249 7.56 -10.28 -28.56
CA HIS A 249 7.57 -10.10 -27.10
C HIS A 249 6.22 -9.61 -26.56
N VAL A 250 5.58 -8.68 -27.28
CA VAL A 250 4.25 -8.17 -26.90
C VAL A 250 3.19 -9.27 -27.01
N GLN A 251 3.26 -10.08 -28.06
CA GLN A 251 2.33 -11.20 -28.26
C GLN A 251 2.53 -12.28 -27.21
N GLN A 252 3.77 -12.64 -26.87
CA GLN A 252 4.10 -13.60 -25.82
C GLN A 252 3.51 -13.18 -24.46
N ILE A 253 3.61 -11.90 -24.11
CA ILE A 253 3.05 -11.36 -22.85
C ILE A 253 1.52 -11.35 -22.89
N ARG A 254 0.91 -10.99 -24.02
CA ARG A 254 -0.54 -11.10 -24.20
C ARG A 254 -1.01 -12.54 -24.06
N ASP A 255 -0.28 -13.48 -24.65
CA ASP A 255 -0.62 -14.89 -24.58
C ASP A 255 -0.49 -15.39 -23.14
N ARG A 256 0.58 -15.05 -22.44
CA ARG A 256 0.85 -15.56 -21.09
C ARG A 256 -0.10 -14.97 -20.03
N TYR A 257 -0.35 -13.67 -20.09
CA TYR A 257 -1.06 -12.93 -19.03
C TYR A 257 -2.45 -12.43 -19.45
N GLY A 258 -2.65 -12.18 -20.74
CA GLY A 258 -3.87 -11.57 -21.27
C GLY A 258 -5.10 -12.48 -21.24
N PRO A 259 -6.28 -11.91 -21.51
CA PRO A 259 -7.53 -12.65 -21.55
C PRO A 259 -7.54 -13.65 -22.71
N ARG A 260 -7.85 -14.92 -22.41
CA ARG A 260 -8.03 -15.98 -23.40
C ARG A 260 -9.47 -16.48 -23.38
N LYS A 261 -9.97 -16.99 -24.52
CA LYS A 261 -11.31 -17.60 -24.57
C LYS A 261 -11.41 -18.72 -23.53
N GLY A 262 -12.36 -18.60 -22.60
CA GLY A 262 -12.57 -19.57 -21.53
C GLY A 262 -11.64 -19.47 -20.31
N ARG A 263 -10.75 -18.46 -20.23
CA ARG A 263 -9.86 -18.26 -19.07
C ARG A 263 -9.92 -16.81 -18.58
N ARG A 264 -10.03 -16.62 -17.26
CA ARG A 264 -9.87 -15.29 -16.65
C ARG A 264 -8.43 -14.79 -16.87
N PRO A 265 -8.24 -13.47 -17.11
CA PRO A 265 -6.90 -12.91 -17.27
C PRO A 265 -6.06 -13.10 -16.00
N HIS A 266 -4.75 -13.18 -16.15
CA HIS A 266 -3.83 -13.28 -15.02
C HIS A 266 -3.90 -11.98 -14.19
N PRO A 267 -3.79 -12.01 -12.85
CA PRO A 267 -3.83 -10.80 -12.03
C PRO A 267 -2.84 -9.71 -12.47
N LEU A 268 -1.63 -10.13 -12.88
CA LEU A 268 -0.58 -9.23 -13.41
C LEU A 268 -0.93 -8.56 -14.73
N TRP A 269 -1.97 -9.03 -15.45
CA TRP A 269 -2.42 -8.40 -16.69
C TRP A 269 -2.81 -6.94 -16.48
N GLU A 270 -3.43 -6.62 -15.34
CA GLU A 270 -3.86 -5.26 -15.02
C GLU A 270 -2.70 -4.26 -15.05
N ASN A 271 -1.50 -4.71 -14.65
CA ASN A 271 -0.29 -3.89 -14.61
C ASN A 271 0.29 -3.65 -16.03
N VAL A 272 0.12 -4.60 -16.95
CA VAL A 272 0.78 -4.56 -18.28
C VAL A 272 -0.14 -4.27 -19.45
N LYS A 273 -1.47 -4.42 -19.28
CA LYS A 273 -2.46 -4.31 -20.37
C LYS A 273 -2.38 -2.99 -21.11
N VAL A 274 -2.15 -1.88 -20.39
CA VAL A 274 -2.09 -0.54 -20.98
C VAL A 274 -0.87 -0.44 -21.89
N THR A 275 0.27 -0.94 -21.43
CA THR A 275 1.52 -0.97 -22.20
C THR A 275 1.39 -1.86 -23.42
N VAL A 276 0.86 -3.07 -23.27
CA VAL A 276 0.65 -4.02 -24.38
C VAL A 276 -0.29 -3.43 -25.43
N ASN A 277 -1.50 -3.03 -25.05
CA ASN A 277 -2.50 -2.46 -25.97
C ASN A 277 -1.97 -1.20 -26.69
N ARG A 278 -1.16 -0.40 -26.00
CA ARG A 278 -0.54 0.80 -26.56
C ARG A 278 0.45 0.46 -27.67
N ARG A 279 1.25 -0.59 -27.50
CA ARG A 279 2.25 -1.03 -28.49
C ARG A 279 1.60 -1.70 -29.68
N GLU A 280 0.61 -2.56 -29.44
CA GLU A 280 -0.21 -3.16 -30.49
C GLU A 280 -0.87 -2.09 -31.35
N ARG A 281 -1.46 -1.07 -30.71
CA ARG A 281 -2.08 0.05 -31.44
C ARG A 281 -1.05 0.82 -32.27
N LEU A 282 0.13 1.05 -31.73
CA LEU A 282 1.20 1.74 -32.44
C LEU A 282 1.69 0.94 -33.66
N TYR A 283 1.87 -0.37 -33.49
CA TYR A 283 2.22 -1.27 -34.59
C TYR A 283 1.10 -1.35 -35.64
N ALA A 284 -0.16 -1.36 -35.23
CA ALA A 284 -1.29 -1.28 -36.14
C ALA A 284 -1.28 0.00 -36.99
N GLN A 285 -0.83 1.14 -36.43
CA GLN A 285 -0.64 2.37 -37.21
C GLN A 285 0.43 2.21 -38.28
N LEU A 286 1.59 1.61 -37.93
CA LEU A 286 2.64 1.31 -38.90
C LEU A 286 2.11 0.42 -40.04
N MET A 287 1.36 -0.63 -39.71
CA MET A 287 0.86 -1.57 -40.71
C MET A 287 -0.25 -0.99 -41.59
N HIS A 288 -1.22 -0.28 -41.01
CA HIS A 288 -2.41 0.18 -41.74
C HIS A 288 -2.25 1.54 -42.41
N GLU A 289 -1.56 2.50 -41.78
CA GLU A 289 -1.46 3.87 -42.31
C GLU A 289 -0.18 4.08 -43.14
N PHE A 290 0.86 3.30 -42.86
CA PHE A 290 2.17 3.42 -43.53
C PHE A 290 2.53 2.18 -44.35
N ALA A 291 1.59 1.23 -44.50
CA ALA A 291 1.80 -0.02 -45.24
C ALA A 291 3.06 -0.82 -44.80
N GLY A 292 3.47 -0.68 -43.54
CA GLY A 292 4.69 -1.30 -43.02
C GLY A 292 5.99 -0.56 -43.35
N ASP A 293 5.93 0.59 -44.02
CA ASP A 293 7.12 1.43 -44.29
C ASP A 293 7.60 2.11 -43.01
N LYS A 294 8.59 1.47 -42.36
CA LYS A 294 9.23 1.97 -41.14
C LYS A 294 9.94 3.30 -41.36
N VAL A 295 10.52 3.54 -42.53
CA VAL A 295 11.29 4.76 -42.79
C VAL A 295 10.33 5.94 -42.83
N CYS A 296 9.27 5.84 -43.65
CA CYS A 296 8.24 6.86 -43.70
C CYS A 296 7.55 7.08 -42.34
N PHE A 297 7.25 6.00 -41.62
CA PHE A 297 6.67 6.08 -40.27
C PHE A 297 7.57 6.85 -39.30
N PHE A 298 8.85 6.48 -39.18
CA PHE A 298 9.76 7.16 -38.26
C PHE A 298 10.03 8.59 -38.69
N ASP A 299 10.22 8.86 -39.99
CA ASP A 299 10.38 10.22 -40.51
C ASP A 299 9.17 11.10 -40.16
N PHE A 300 7.96 10.58 -40.36
CA PHE A 300 6.73 11.32 -40.09
C PHE A 300 6.60 11.76 -38.62
N PHE A 301 6.99 10.89 -37.68
CA PHE A 301 6.94 11.19 -36.25
C PHE A 301 8.20 11.88 -35.71
N THR A 302 9.30 11.88 -36.47
CA THR A 302 10.56 12.56 -36.10
C THR A 302 10.61 14.00 -36.62
N ARG A 303 9.94 14.30 -37.74
CA ARG A 303 9.87 15.64 -38.36
C ARG A 303 9.05 16.69 -37.59
N GLN A 304 8.61 16.43 -36.35
CA GLN A 304 7.97 17.50 -35.58
C GLN A 304 9.00 18.62 -35.33
N PRO A 305 8.65 19.90 -35.56
CA PRO A 305 9.56 21.01 -35.35
C PRO A 305 9.96 21.07 -33.88
N GLN A 306 11.20 20.65 -33.65
CA GLN A 306 12.14 20.96 -32.57
C GLN A 306 11.58 21.74 -31.36
N ASP A 307 10.87 21.06 -30.45
CA ASP A 307 11.01 21.38 -29.03
C ASP A 307 12.22 20.59 -28.52
N GLU A 308 13.34 21.27 -28.27
CA GLU A 308 14.67 20.70 -27.94
C GLU A 308 14.75 19.83 -26.67
N SER A 309 13.64 19.45 -26.05
CA SER A 309 13.68 18.54 -24.89
C SER A 309 13.65 17.08 -25.35
N GLY A 310 14.84 16.52 -25.61
CA GLY A 310 15.09 15.10 -25.93
C GLY A 310 14.64 14.14 -24.83
N SER A 311 13.33 13.91 -24.71
CA SER A 311 12.74 13.06 -23.68
C SER A 311 11.72 12.12 -24.31
N SER A 312 11.62 10.91 -23.77
CA SER A 312 10.71 9.79 -24.09
C SER A 312 9.20 10.13 -24.20
N LYS A 313 8.84 11.41 -24.10
CA LYS A 313 7.50 11.98 -24.29
C LYS A 313 6.94 11.81 -25.70
N GLY A 314 7.78 11.74 -26.75
CA GLY A 314 7.32 11.59 -28.14
C GLY A 314 6.38 10.40 -28.35
N LYS A 315 6.69 9.25 -27.76
CA LYS A 315 5.82 8.05 -27.83
C LYS A 315 4.45 8.25 -27.20
N ARG A 316 4.38 9.01 -26.09
CA ARG A 316 3.11 9.28 -25.38
C ARG A 316 2.22 10.12 -26.26
N LYS A 317 2.80 11.14 -26.88
CA LYS A 317 2.10 12.03 -27.80
C LYS A 317 1.43 11.25 -28.95
N VAL A 318 2.14 10.34 -29.63
CA VAL A 318 1.53 9.58 -30.76
C VAL A 318 0.33 8.76 -30.32
N VAL A 319 0.45 7.94 -29.28
CA VAL A 319 -0.63 7.02 -28.91
C VAL A 319 -1.82 7.75 -28.29
N GLU A 320 -1.57 8.84 -27.56
CA GLU A 320 -2.62 9.70 -27.01
C GLU A 320 -3.27 10.57 -28.10
N ALA A 321 -2.60 10.79 -29.23
CA ALA A 321 -3.14 11.49 -30.38
C ALA A 321 -4.07 10.61 -31.23
N ILE A 322 -3.86 9.29 -31.29
CA ILE A 322 -4.70 8.39 -32.12
C ILE A 322 -6.20 8.56 -31.86
N PRO A 323 -6.72 8.49 -30.61
CA PRO A 323 -8.15 8.64 -30.38
C PRO A 323 -8.68 10.03 -30.73
N ARG A 324 -7.85 11.08 -30.62
CA ARG A 324 -8.21 12.45 -30.98
C ARG A 324 -8.29 12.59 -32.50
N ARG A 325 -7.25 12.17 -33.20
CA ARG A 325 -7.19 12.06 -34.66
C ARG A 325 -8.41 11.35 -35.21
N ASP A 326 -8.72 10.16 -34.69
CA ASP A 326 -9.86 9.37 -35.17
C ASP A 326 -11.20 10.08 -34.91
N LYS A 327 -11.32 10.80 -33.79
CA LYS A 327 -12.51 11.60 -33.48
C LYS A 327 -12.64 12.78 -34.43
N ASP A 328 -11.56 13.50 -34.68
CA ASP A 328 -11.54 14.67 -35.55
C ASP A 328 -11.81 14.28 -37.00
N LEU A 329 -11.21 13.18 -37.48
CA LEU A 329 -11.48 12.63 -38.81
C LEU A 329 -12.92 12.16 -38.97
N ARG A 330 -13.51 11.53 -37.93
CA ARG A 330 -14.95 11.21 -37.96
C ARG A 330 -15.79 12.48 -38.05
N GLY A 331 -15.43 13.54 -37.32
CA GLY A 331 -16.10 14.83 -37.42
C GLY A 331 -15.99 15.45 -38.80
N GLU A 332 -14.79 15.43 -39.39
CA GLU A 332 -14.54 15.95 -40.73
C GLU A 332 -15.35 15.18 -41.78
N ARG A 333 -15.39 13.83 -41.71
CA ARG A 333 -16.17 12.99 -42.63
C ARG A 333 -17.68 13.24 -42.59
N LEU A 334 -18.20 13.84 -41.52
CA LEU A 334 -19.64 14.16 -41.40
C LEU A 334 -20.03 15.49 -42.05
N ARG A 335 -19.06 16.29 -42.53
CA ARG A 335 -19.32 17.58 -43.17
C ARG A 335 -20.03 17.41 -44.51
N ASP A 336 -20.93 18.34 -44.81
CA ASP A 336 -21.76 18.30 -46.02
C ASP A 336 -20.95 18.28 -47.33
N VAL A 337 -19.74 18.83 -47.32
CA VAL A 337 -18.81 18.80 -48.47
C VAL A 337 -18.47 17.38 -48.91
N TYR A 338 -18.52 16.40 -48.01
CA TYR A 338 -18.23 15.00 -48.31
C TYR A 338 -19.48 14.14 -48.46
N ARG A 339 -20.68 14.73 -48.48
CA ARG A 339 -21.91 13.95 -48.67
C ARG A 339 -22.19 13.71 -50.15
N ASP A 340 -22.63 12.51 -50.50
CA ASP A 340 -23.18 12.22 -51.83
C ASP A 340 -24.61 12.77 -51.97
N ASP A 341 -25.21 12.57 -53.15
CA ASP A 341 -26.57 13.04 -53.46
C ASP A 341 -27.65 12.30 -52.63
N GLU A 342 -27.30 11.16 -52.03
CA GLU A 342 -28.15 10.38 -51.12
C GLU A 342 -27.96 10.82 -49.64
N GLY A 343 -27.05 11.74 -49.37
CA GLY A 343 -26.72 12.24 -48.03
C GLY A 343 -25.76 11.34 -47.24
N GLY A 344 -25.26 10.26 -47.84
CA GLY A 344 -24.23 9.36 -47.30
C GLY A 344 -22.81 9.91 -47.47
N PHE A 345 -21.82 9.27 -46.85
CA PHE A 345 -20.42 9.67 -47.00
C PHE A 345 -19.85 9.23 -48.36
N SER A 346 -19.38 10.19 -49.15
CA SER A 346 -18.78 9.96 -50.47
C SER A 346 -17.27 9.80 -50.37
N GLU A 347 -16.80 8.55 -50.51
CA GLU A 347 -15.36 8.24 -50.59
C GLU A 347 -14.68 8.96 -51.76
N VAL A 348 -15.39 9.16 -52.88
CA VAL A 348 -14.87 9.88 -54.05
C VAL A 348 -14.57 11.34 -53.72
N LYS A 349 -15.47 12.05 -53.05
CA LYS A 349 -15.23 13.45 -52.63
C LYS A 349 -14.12 13.55 -51.57
N TRP A 350 -14.01 12.53 -50.71
CA TRP A 350 -12.91 12.44 -49.76
C TRP A 350 -11.56 12.28 -50.46
N GLN A 351 -11.46 11.34 -51.40
CA GLN A 351 -10.26 11.08 -52.20
C GLN A 351 -9.92 12.25 -53.13
N ASP A 352 -10.89 12.95 -53.70
CA ASP A 352 -10.65 14.15 -54.53
C ASP A 352 -9.95 15.25 -53.72
N ARG A 353 -10.37 15.45 -52.46
CA ARG A 353 -9.78 16.48 -51.60
C ARG A 353 -8.43 16.09 -51.01
N TRP A 354 -8.32 14.86 -50.50
CA TRP A 354 -7.17 14.43 -49.70
C TRP A 354 -6.20 13.51 -50.47
N GLY A 355 -6.57 13.05 -51.65
CA GLY A 355 -5.75 12.18 -52.49
C GLY A 355 -5.41 10.86 -51.80
N LEU A 356 -4.14 10.49 -51.90
CA LEU A 356 -3.55 9.28 -51.29
C LEU A 356 -2.99 9.51 -49.89
N MET A 357 -3.30 10.66 -49.27
CA MET A 357 -2.79 10.98 -47.93
C MET A 357 -3.35 10.01 -46.90
N ASN A 358 -2.49 9.53 -46.00
CA ASN A 358 -2.93 8.69 -44.89
C ASN A 358 -3.69 9.53 -43.83
N SER A 359 -4.32 8.85 -42.86
CA SER A 359 -5.15 9.52 -41.85
C SER A 359 -4.38 10.55 -41.02
N TRP A 360 -3.10 10.32 -40.76
CA TRP A 360 -2.27 11.27 -40.01
C TRP A 360 -1.93 12.51 -40.82
N GLU A 361 -1.61 12.33 -42.10
CA GLU A 361 -1.34 13.43 -43.04
C GLU A 361 -2.56 14.31 -43.24
N VAL A 362 -3.75 13.72 -43.39
CA VAL A 362 -5.01 14.46 -43.46
C VAL A 362 -5.25 15.25 -42.17
N TRP A 363 -5.06 14.63 -41.00
CA TRP A 363 -5.25 15.30 -39.72
C TRP A 363 -4.29 16.48 -39.51
N ARG A 364 -3.04 16.35 -39.98
CA ARG A 364 -2.07 17.45 -40.03
C ARG A 364 -2.49 18.55 -41.00
N ALA A 365 -2.91 18.19 -42.21
CA ALA A 365 -3.32 19.15 -43.24
C ALA A 365 -4.56 19.96 -42.82
N MET A 366 -5.43 19.38 -41.98
CA MET A 366 -6.54 20.11 -41.36
C MET A 366 -6.11 21.10 -40.27
N GLY A 367 -4.85 21.08 -39.82
CA GLY A 367 -4.37 21.92 -38.70
C GLY A 367 -4.94 21.52 -37.34
N MET A 368 -5.41 20.28 -37.20
CA MET A 368 -6.06 19.78 -35.98
C MET A 368 -5.08 19.09 -35.02
N GLU A 369 -3.84 18.83 -35.45
CA GLU A 369 -2.76 18.35 -34.57
C GLU A 369 -2.33 19.47 -33.61
N ARG A 370 -3.08 19.65 -32.53
CA ARG A 370 -2.70 20.56 -31.44
C ARG A 370 -1.62 19.91 -30.60
N ILE A 371 -0.47 20.57 -30.52
CA ILE A 371 0.61 20.23 -29.59
C ILE A 371 0.24 20.87 -28.25
N ASP A 372 -0.42 20.11 -27.37
CA ASP A 372 -0.59 20.49 -25.97
C ASP A 372 0.73 20.31 -25.17
#